data_AF-A0AAV9I809-F1
#
_entry.id   AF-A0AAV9I809-F1
#
_cell.length_a   1.000
_cell.length_b   1.000
_cell.length_c   1.000
_cell.angle_alpha   90.00
_cell.angle_beta   90.00
_cell.angle_gamma   90.00
#
_symmetry.space_group_name_H-M   'P 1'
#
loop_
_entity.id
_entity.type
_entity.pdbx_description
1 polymer ?
#
loop_
_entity_poly.entity_id
_entity_poly.type
_entity_poly.pdbx_seq_one_letter_code
_entity_poly.pdbx_strand_id
1 'polypeptide(L)'
;MPPKKQEATKKGKTVEKEKQKIVEDKTFGLKNKNKSKKVQNYVQQVKKQAAQKVEGNKPRRKEEEEQKKMSKKALLEARAAELGLIMKPVKEKDKTEEASEEEKRRQEEELERQRIANLPIEEQIEEHRKKLDTSKKVTEEIFRKWLQKRAEQLGEKKKKTSFTKGGKAAPLTGRELFTKQKELFVDDEDADTVKYERQLVYEDSDEEENGYATEGEKNDKEEEQRQTEEKDEIQQLTDNLNTQLI
;
A
#
# COMPACT_ATOMS: atom_id res chain seq x y z
N MET A 1 -19.05 -72.69 -22.31
CA MET A 1 -19.83 -71.53 -22.81
C MET A 1 -18.87 -70.56 -23.51
N PRO A 2 -19.17 -70.13 -24.75
CA PRO A 2 -18.27 -69.29 -25.54
C PRO A 2 -18.32 -67.80 -25.11
N PRO A 3 -17.21 -67.04 -25.21
CA PRO A 3 -17.17 -65.65 -24.78
C PRO A 3 -17.82 -64.69 -25.80
N LYS A 4 -18.51 -63.71 -25.22
CA LYS A 4 -19.42 -62.71 -25.80
C LYS A 4 -18.70 -61.74 -26.74
N LYS A 5 -19.01 -61.83 -28.05
CA LYS A 5 -18.49 -60.95 -29.13
C LYS A 5 -19.49 -59.85 -29.46
N GLN A 6 -19.53 -58.72 -28.72
CA GLN A 6 -20.38 -57.57 -29.09
C GLN A 6 -19.83 -56.21 -28.63
N GLU A 7 -18.72 -55.73 -29.20
CA GLU A 7 -18.33 -54.30 -29.15
C GLU A 7 -17.69 -53.74 -30.45
N ALA A 8 -17.55 -54.56 -31.51
CA ALA A 8 -16.85 -54.14 -32.73
C ALA A 8 -17.70 -53.33 -33.74
N THR A 9 -19.02 -53.25 -33.58
CA THR A 9 -19.92 -52.82 -34.68
C THR A 9 -20.15 -51.31 -34.79
N LYS A 10 -19.89 -50.50 -33.75
CA LYS A 10 -20.08 -49.03 -33.81
C LYS A 10 -18.86 -48.26 -34.34
N LYS A 11 -17.64 -48.80 -34.24
CA LYS A 11 -16.40 -48.12 -34.69
C LYS A 11 -16.10 -48.30 -36.19
N GLY A 12 -16.68 -49.29 -36.86
CA GLY A 12 -16.52 -49.51 -38.31
C GLY A 12 -17.23 -48.47 -39.18
N LYS A 13 -18.46 -48.08 -38.79
CA LYS A 13 -19.31 -47.15 -39.58
C LYS A 13 -18.69 -45.76 -39.79
N THR A 14 -17.98 -45.21 -38.82
CA THR A 14 -17.35 -43.88 -38.96
C THR A 14 -16.11 -43.92 -39.86
N VAL A 15 -15.34 -45.00 -39.75
CA VAL A 15 -14.13 -45.25 -40.56
C VAL A 15 -14.49 -45.47 -42.03
N GLU A 16 -15.58 -46.18 -42.30
CA GLU A 16 -16.09 -46.40 -43.66
C GLU A 16 -16.60 -45.10 -44.31
N LYS A 17 -17.28 -44.23 -43.54
CA LYS A 17 -17.75 -42.92 -44.03
C LYS A 17 -16.59 -42.01 -44.43
N GLU A 18 -15.50 -41.98 -43.66
CA GLU A 18 -14.31 -41.19 -44.02
C GLU A 18 -13.60 -41.74 -45.26
N LYS A 19 -13.49 -43.07 -45.37
CA LYS A 19 -12.98 -43.74 -46.57
C LYS A 19 -13.82 -43.38 -47.80
N GLN A 20 -15.14 -43.39 -47.66
CA GLN A 20 -16.09 -43.02 -48.73
C GLN A 20 -15.93 -41.55 -49.13
N LYS A 21 -15.88 -40.61 -48.19
CA LYS A 21 -15.68 -39.18 -48.49
C LYS A 21 -14.38 -38.88 -49.26
N ILE A 22 -13.27 -39.49 -48.85
CA ILE A 22 -11.97 -39.29 -49.51
C ILE A 22 -11.99 -39.85 -50.94
N VAL A 23 -12.64 -41.01 -51.12
CA VAL A 23 -12.81 -41.61 -52.44
C VAL A 23 -13.75 -40.77 -53.29
N GLU A 24 -14.87 -40.30 -52.74
CA GLU A 24 -15.83 -39.43 -53.42
C GLU A 24 -15.15 -38.16 -53.89
N ASP A 25 -14.51 -37.38 -53.02
CA ASP A 25 -13.83 -36.12 -53.38
C ASP A 25 -12.78 -36.30 -54.49
N LYS A 26 -11.91 -37.29 -54.36
CA LYS A 26 -10.82 -37.51 -55.33
C LYS A 26 -11.27 -38.14 -56.64
N THR A 27 -12.45 -38.77 -56.65
CA THR A 27 -13.00 -39.41 -57.85
C THR A 27 -14.26 -38.71 -58.37
N PHE A 28 -14.58 -37.55 -57.81
CA PHE A 28 -15.63 -36.65 -58.26
C PHE A 28 -15.14 -35.88 -59.50
N GLY A 29 -16.03 -35.62 -60.45
CA GLY A 29 -15.70 -34.87 -61.67
C GLY A 29 -14.92 -35.64 -62.75
N LEU A 30 -14.49 -36.87 -62.49
CA LEU A 30 -13.89 -37.74 -63.51
C LEU A 30 -14.95 -38.19 -64.54
N LYS A 31 -15.01 -37.47 -65.67
CA LYS A 31 -15.87 -37.83 -66.80
C LYS A 31 -15.43 -39.21 -67.34
N ASN A 32 -16.39 -40.07 -67.70
CA ASN A 32 -16.17 -41.45 -68.18
C ASN A 32 -15.69 -42.49 -67.14
N LYS A 33 -16.03 -42.31 -65.87
CA LYS A 33 -15.72 -43.23 -64.75
C LYS A 33 -16.05 -44.71 -65.00
N ASN A 34 -17.12 -44.97 -65.75
CA ASN A 34 -17.56 -46.32 -66.10
C ASN A 34 -17.23 -46.73 -67.55
N LYS A 35 -16.62 -45.85 -68.34
CA LYS A 35 -16.40 -46.05 -69.79
C LYS A 35 -14.93 -46.22 -70.18
N SER A 36 -13.99 -45.67 -69.40
CA SER A 36 -12.55 -45.78 -69.69
C SER A 36 -11.82 -46.64 -68.66
N LYS A 37 -11.11 -47.68 -69.14
CA LYS A 37 -10.31 -48.60 -68.31
C LYS A 37 -9.21 -47.87 -67.53
N LYS A 38 -8.60 -46.83 -68.13
CA LYS A 38 -7.57 -46.01 -67.47
C LYS A 38 -8.15 -45.24 -66.28
N VAL A 39 -9.38 -44.72 -66.44
CA VAL A 39 -10.10 -44.00 -65.39
C VAL A 39 -10.58 -44.96 -64.29
N GLN A 40 -11.03 -46.17 -64.64
CA GLN A 40 -11.39 -47.20 -63.67
C GLN A 40 -10.20 -47.64 -62.81
N ASN A 41 -9.03 -47.87 -63.42
CA ASN A 41 -7.81 -48.25 -62.70
C ASN A 41 -7.37 -47.14 -61.73
N TYR A 42 -7.47 -45.88 -62.15
CA TYR A 42 -7.20 -44.74 -61.28
C TYR A 42 -8.14 -44.69 -60.06
N VAL A 43 -9.45 -44.88 -60.28
CA VAL A 43 -10.44 -44.94 -59.19
C VAL A 43 -10.15 -46.09 -58.22
N GLN A 44 -9.71 -47.25 -58.72
CA GLN A 44 -9.32 -48.38 -57.88
C GLN A 44 -8.06 -48.09 -57.06
N GLN A 45 -7.07 -47.42 -57.64
CA GLN A 45 -5.85 -47.01 -56.95
C GLN A 45 -6.16 -45.99 -55.83
N VAL A 46 -7.01 -45.00 -56.10
CA VAL A 46 -7.45 -44.01 -55.10
C VAL A 46 -8.22 -44.68 -53.96
N LYS A 47 -9.08 -45.66 -54.25
CA LYS A 47 -9.77 -46.48 -53.22
C LYS A 47 -8.79 -47.22 -52.32
N LYS A 48 -7.75 -47.85 -52.88
CA LYS A 48 -6.72 -48.57 -52.11
C LYS A 48 -5.88 -47.62 -51.23
N GLN A 49 -5.50 -46.46 -51.76
CA GLN A 49 -4.78 -45.44 -50.99
C GLN A 49 -5.63 -44.86 -49.84
N ALA A 50 -6.92 -44.64 -50.06
CA ALA A 50 -7.84 -44.17 -49.03
C ALA A 50 -8.03 -45.20 -47.90
N ALA A 51 -8.04 -46.50 -48.22
CA ALA A 51 -8.11 -47.57 -47.21
C ALA A 51 -6.85 -47.58 -46.32
N GLN A 52 -5.65 -47.52 -46.91
CA GLN A 52 -4.39 -47.53 -46.16
C GLN A 52 -4.21 -46.31 -45.25
N LYS A 53 -4.62 -45.11 -45.70
CA LYS A 53 -4.47 -43.87 -44.91
C LYS A 53 -5.31 -43.86 -43.63
N VAL A 54 -6.45 -44.55 -43.63
CA VAL A 54 -7.38 -44.57 -42.50
C VAL A 54 -7.10 -45.74 -41.54
N GLU A 55 -6.60 -46.87 -42.05
CA GLU A 55 -6.22 -48.02 -41.20
C GLU A 55 -4.91 -47.79 -40.41
N GLY A 56 -3.93 -47.06 -40.97
CA GLY A 56 -2.55 -47.03 -40.46
C GLY A 56 -2.16 -45.91 -39.49
N ASN A 57 -3.01 -44.93 -39.18
CA ASN A 57 -2.54 -43.69 -38.50
C ASN A 57 -3.38 -43.21 -37.31
N LYS A 58 -4.08 -44.12 -36.62
CA LYS A 58 -4.99 -43.77 -35.50
C LYS A 58 -4.33 -43.21 -34.22
N PRO A 59 -3.16 -43.69 -33.75
CA PRO A 59 -2.52 -43.12 -32.55
C PRO A 59 -1.83 -41.78 -32.85
N ARG A 60 -1.14 -41.67 -33.98
CA ARG A 60 -0.35 -40.48 -34.37
C ARG A 60 -1.21 -39.22 -34.59
N ARG A 61 -2.45 -39.39 -35.06
CA ARG A 61 -3.37 -38.27 -35.33
C ARG A 61 -3.93 -37.64 -34.05
N LYS A 62 -4.10 -38.44 -32.98
CA LYS A 62 -4.53 -37.92 -31.67
C LYS A 62 -3.40 -37.15 -30.99
N GLU A 63 -2.17 -37.68 -31.05
CA GLU A 63 -0.98 -37.02 -30.52
C GLU A 63 -0.68 -35.71 -31.26
N GLU A 64 -0.77 -35.66 -32.60
CA GLU A 64 -0.62 -34.41 -33.36
C GLU A 64 -1.72 -33.38 -33.05
N GLU A 65 -2.94 -33.81 -32.74
CA GLU A 65 -4.05 -32.92 -32.43
C GLU A 65 -3.92 -32.34 -31.01
N GLU A 66 -3.43 -33.13 -30.05
CA GLU A 66 -3.07 -32.65 -28.70
C GLU A 66 -1.86 -31.71 -28.74
N GLN A 67 -0.82 -32.03 -29.52
CA GLN A 67 0.33 -31.14 -29.73
C GLN A 67 -0.08 -29.83 -30.42
N LYS A 68 -1.02 -29.86 -31.36
CA LYS A 68 -1.60 -28.63 -31.97
C LYS A 68 -2.42 -27.81 -30.99
N LYS A 69 -3.15 -28.46 -30.07
CA LYS A 69 -3.88 -27.76 -29.00
C LYS A 69 -2.92 -27.13 -27.99
N MET A 70 -1.88 -27.86 -27.59
CA MET A 70 -0.86 -27.38 -26.66
C MET A 70 -0.05 -26.22 -27.26
N SER A 71 0.40 -26.33 -28.50
CA SER A 71 1.09 -25.25 -29.20
C SER A 71 0.20 -24.02 -29.43
N LYS A 72 -1.08 -24.22 -29.75
CA LYS A 72 -2.05 -23.12 -29.86
C LYS A 72 -2.28 -22.42 -28.51
N LYS A 73 -2.36 -23.17 -27.40
CA LYS A 73 -2.49 -22.61 -26.05
C LYS A 73 -1.23 -21.83 -25.66
N ALA A 74 -0.05 -22.40 -25.88
CA ALA A 74 1.23 -21.74 -25.59
C ALA A 74 1.40 -20.45 -26.43
N LEU A 75 0.98 -20.45 -27.69
CA LEU A 75 1.02 -19.26 -28.54
C LEU A 75 0.06 -18.16 -28.07
N LEU A 76 -1.14 -18.53 -27.60
CA LEU A 76 -2.10 -17.60 -27.02
C LEU A 76 -1.59 -17.00 -25.71
N GLU A 77 -0.95 -17.81 -24.87
CA GLU A 77 -0.34 -17.38 -23.61
C GLU A 77 0.88 -16.48 -23.85
N ALA A 78 1.73 -16.82 -24.82
CA ALA A 78 2.82 -15.94 -25.26
C ALA A 78 2.28 -14.62 -25.80
N ARG A 79 1.22 -14.63 -26.63
CA ARG A 79 0.58 -13.40 -27.12
C ARG A 79 -0.04 -12.57 -26.01
N ALA A 80 -0.63 -13.20 -24.99
CA ALA A 80 -1.16 -12.51 -23.82
C ALA A 80 -0.04 -11.88 -22.97
N ALA A 81 1.09 -12.57 -22.81
CA ALA A 81 2.28 -12.05 -22.13
C ALA A 81 2.92 -10.86 -22.89
N GLU A 82 3.04 -10.97 -24.21
CA GLU A 82 3.49 -9.89 -25.10
C GLU A 82 2.57 -8.66 -24.99
N LEU A 83 1.24 -8.86 -25.01
CA LEU A 83 0.28 -7.78 -24.81
C LEU A 83 0.37 -7.16 -23.39
N GLY A 84 0.61 -7.98 -22.36
CA GLY A 84 0.85 -7.50 -21.00
C GLY A 84 2.16 -6.71 -20.84
N LEU A 85 3.16 -6.97 -21.69
CA LEU A 85 4.40 -6.20 -21.74
C LEU A 85 4.23 -4.88 -22.50
N ILE A 86 3.41 -4.88 -23.55
CA ILE A 86 3.08 -3.71 -24.39
C ILE A 86 2.11 -2.76 -23.69
N MET A 87 1.21 -3.28 -22.85
CA MET A 87 0.26 -2.48 -22.07
C MET A 87 0.91 -1.90 -20.79
N LYS A 88 2.20 -2.16 -20.57
CA LYS A 88 2.96 -1.39 -19.57
C LYS A 88 3.02 0.06 -20.03
N PRO A 89 2.75 1.03 -19.15
CA PRO A 89 2.78 2.42 -19.53
C PRO A 89 4.16 2.75 -20.10
N VAL A 90 4.18 3.28 -21.33
CA VAL A 90 5.38 3.76 -22.00
C VAL A 90 5.97 4.84 -21.10
N LYS A 91 7.06 4.50 -20.42
CA LYS A 91 7.87 5.50 -19.73
C LYS A 91 8.50 6.38 -20.80
N GLU A 92 8.02 7.61 -20.91
CA GLU A 92 8.76 8.70 -21.51
C GLU A 92 10.08 8.83 -20.72
N LYS A 93 11.15 8.30 -21.33
CA LYS A 93 12.55 8.59 -20.97
C LYS A 93 12.74 10.03 -21.44
N ASP A 94 12.87 11.02 -20.55
CA ASP A 94 14.12 11.30 -19.84
C ASP A 94 13.92 12.07 -18.50
N LYS A 95 12.74 12.01 -17.87
CA LYS A 95 12.50 12.65 -16.54
C LYS A 95 11.90 11.73 -15.47
N THR A 96 11.50 10.51 -15.84
CA THR A 96 10.65 9.66 -14.98
C THR A 96 11.41 8.53 -14.28
N GLU A 97 12.61 8.16 -14.75
CA GLU A 97 13.43 7.13 -14.09
C GLU A 97 14.16 7.69 -12.86
N GLU A 98 14.68 8.92 -12.94
CA GLU A 98 15.28 9.63 -11.81
C GLU A 98 14.24 9.90 -10.70
N ALA A 99 13.02 10.31 -11.07
CA ALA A 99 11.91 10.49 -10.12
C ALA A 99 11.44 9.16 -9.50
N SER A 100 11.42 8.07 -10.27
CA SER A 100 11.08 6.72 -9.78
C SER A 100 12.15 6.14 -8.86
N GLU A 101 13.42 6.52 -9.02
CA GLU A 101 14.53 6.08 -8.19
C GLU A 101 14.66 6.95 -6.93
N GLU A 102 14.43 8.25 -7.06
CA GLU A 102 14.34 9.17 -5.94
C GLU A 102 13.16 8.82 -5.02
N GLU A 103 12.00 8.42 -5.57
CA GLU A 103 10.85 8.00 -4.76
C GLU A 103 11.10 6.69 -4.04
N LYS A 104 11.82 5.75 -4.65
CA LYS A 104 12.31 4.54 -3.97
C LYS A 104 13.31 4.88 -2.87
N ARG A 105 14.24 5.81 -3.12
CA ARG A 105 15.22 6.28 -2.13
C ARG A 105 14.53 6.98 -0.95
N ARG A 106 13.47 7.74 -1.21
CA ARG A 106 12.63 8.37 -0.17
C ARG A 106 11.87 7.34 0.65
N GLN A 107 11.26 6.34 0.00
CA GLN A 107 10.58 5.24 0.70
C GLN A 107 11.55 4.42 1.56
N GLU A 108 12.75 4.15 1.07
CA GLU A 108 13.80 3.46 1.81
C GLU A 108 14.31 4.30 2.99
N GLU A 109 14.53 5.61 2.81
CA GLU A 109 14.92 6.51 3.89
C GLU A 109 13.82 6.61 4.97
N GLU A 110 12.55 6.64 4.57
CA GLU A 110 11.42 6.65 5.50
C GLU A 110 11.29 5.34 6.29
N LEU A 111 11.50 4.22 5.62
CA LEU A 111 11.49 2.91 6.25
C LEU A 111 12.67 2.75 7.22
N GLU A 112 13.85 3.27 6.87
CA GLU A 112 14.99 3.37 7.77
C GLU A 112 14.61 4.24 8.97
N ARG A 113 14.06 5.45 8.79
CA ARG A 113 13.61 6.31 9.90
C ARG A 113 12.62 5.61 10.83
N GLN A 114 11.66 4.86 10.29
CA GLN A 114 10.70 4.09 11.08
C GLN A 114 11.39 2.93 11.81
N ARG A 115 12.36 2.27 11.17
CA ARG A 115 13.20 1.26 11.80
C ARG A 115 13.98 1.86 12.98
N ILE A 116 14.73 2.95 12.76
CA ILE A 116 15.46 3.67 13.81
C ILE A 116 14.51 4.06 14.95
N ALA A 117 13.36 4.65 14.66
CA ALA A 117 12.41 5.06 15.70
C ALA A 117 11.88 3.89 16.56
N ASN A 118 11.80 2.68 16.00
CA ASN A 118 11.34 1.47 16.70
C ASN A 118 12.47 0.71 17.43
N LEU A 119 13.73 1.06 17.19
CA LEU A 119 14.88 0.51 17.90
C LEU A 119 14.97 1.07 19.34
N PRO A 120 15.64 0.38 20.27
CA PRO A 120 15.88 0.93 21.61
C PRO A 120 16.72 2.21 21.54
N ILE A 121 16.54 3.11 22.52
CA ILE A 121 17.12 4.46 22.51
C ILE A 121 18.65 4.46 22.40
N GLU A 122 19.32 3.43 22.95
CA GLU A 122 20.76 3.24 22.86
C GLU A 122 21.22 3.03 21.42
N GLU A 123 20.50 2.20 20.66
CA GLU A 123 20.82 1.87 19.27
C GLU A 123 20.49 3.06 18.35
N GLN A 124 19.41 3.79 18.65
CA GLN A 124 19.10 5.06 17.99
C GLN A 124 20.24 6.07 18.10
N ILE A 125 20.82 6.20 19.30
CA ILE A 125 21.96 7.10 19.55
C ILE A 125 23.18 6.65 18.75
N GLU A 126 23.45 5.35 18.68
CA GLU A 126 24.58 4.82 17.90
C GLU A 126 24.43 5.04 16.40
N GLU A 127 23.25 4.80 15.82
CA GLU A 127 22.98 5.08 14.41
C GLU A 127 23.09 6.57 14.08
N HIS A 128 22.56 7.45 14.95
CA HIS A 128 22.68 8.89 14.82
C HIS A 128 24.13 9.37 14.93
N ARG A 129 24.95 8.77 15.81
CA ARG A 129 26.39 9.05 15.93
C ARG A 129 27.15 8.63 14.69
N LYS A 130 26.83 7.46 14.12
CA LYS A 130 27.43 6.97 12.86
C LYS A 130 27.07 7.88 11.67
N LYS A 131 25.86 8.45 11.66
CA LYS A 131 25.39 9.36 10.60
C LYS A 131 26.04 10.76 10.66
N LEU A 132 26.62 11.15 11.79
CA LEU A 132 27.30 12.44 11.97
C LEU A 132 28.76 12.35 11.50
N ASP A 133 29.05 12.79 10.28
CA ASP A 133 30.43 12.78 9.70
C ASP A 133 31.38 13.82 10.32
N THR A 134 30.87 14.91 10.88
CA THR A 134 31.70 15.97 11.48
C THR A 134 31.18 16.41 12.84
N SER A 135 31.99 16.25 13.88
CA SER A 135 31.72 16.76 15.22
C SER A 135 32.53 18.04 15.47
N LYS A 136 31.85 19.16 15.68
CA LYS A 136 32.48 20.40 16.15
C LYS A 136 32.68 20.30 17.66
N LYS A 137 33.89 20.59 18.14
CA LYS A 137 34.15 20.67 19.59
C LYS A 137 33.22 21.72 20.19
N VAL A 138 32.50 21.35 21.23
CA VAL A 138 31.57 22.25 21.94
C VAL A 138 32.42 23.25 22.71
N THR A 139 32.56 24.46 22.19
CA THR A 139 33.16 25.60 22.89
C THR A 139 32.06 26.52 23.41
N GLU A 140 32.37 27.31 24.44
CA GLU A 140 31.42 28.20 25.09
C GLU A 140 30.77 29.19 24.12
N GLU A 141 31.53 29.75 23.18
CA GLU A 141 31.00 30.66 22.17
C GLU A 141 29.99 29.98 21.23
N ILE A 142 30.22 28.71 20.88
CA ILE A 142 29.31 27.93 20.04
C ILE A 142 28.03 27.59 20.84
N PHE A 143 28.18 27.28 22.12
CA PHE A 143 27.05 27.00 23.01
C PHE A 143 26.18 28.25 23.24
N ARG A 144 26.78 29.42 23.47
CA ARG A 144 26.06 30.70 23.59
C ARG A 144 25.31 31.05 22.30
N LYS A 145 25.94 30.85 21.14
CA LYS A 145 25.29 31.02 19.81
C LYS A 145 24.13 30.03 19.64
N TRP A 146 24.27 28.80 20.10
CA TRP A 146 23.18 27.80 20.09
C TRP A 146 22.03 28.20 21.01
N LEU A 147 22.32 28.72 22.21
CA LEU A 147 21.31 29.17 23.17
C LEU A 147 20.48 30.34 22.61
N GLN A 148 21.15 31.34 22.02
CA GLN A 148 20.49 32.45 21.32
C GLN A 148 19.58 31.94 20.17
N LYS A 149 20.10 31.02 19.35
CA LYS A 149 19.34 30.41 18.25
C LYS A 149 18.13 29.60 18.75
N ARG A 150 18.27 28.90 19.88
CA ARG A 150 17.17 28.11 20.49
C ARG A 150 16.07 29.03 21.01
N ALA A 151 16.43 30.15 21.64
CA ALA A 151 15.47 31.16 22.11
C ALA A 151 14.66 31.78 20.95
N GLU A 152 15.32 32.11 19.84
CA GLU A 152 14.69 32.62 18.62
C GLU A 152 13.71 31.62 18.01
N GLN A 153 14.12 30.35 17.84
CA GLN A 153 13.25 29.29 17.32
C GLN A 153 12.02 29.05 18.19
N LEU A 154 12.15 29.14 19.52
CA LEU A 154 11.02 29.02 20.44
C LEU A 154 10.04 30.19 20.27
N GLY A 155 10.57 31.41 20.11
CA GLY A 155 9.78 32.61 19.83
C GLY A 155 9.03 32.55 18.50
N GLU A 156 9.66 32.04 17.44
CA GLU A 156 9.00 31.83 16.15
C GLU A 156 7.89 30.78 16.19
N LYS A 157 8.08 29.68 16.92
CA LYS A 157 7.03 28.66 17.10
C LYS A 157 5.78 29.26 17.76
N LYS A 158 5.94 30.08 18.80
CA LYS A 158 4.83 30.81 19.45
C LYS A 158 4.15 31.82 18.51
N LYS A 159 4.90 32.47 17.62
CA LYS A 159 4.34 33.38 16.60
C LYS A 159 3.58 32.62 15.49
N LYS A 160 4.03 31.43 15.11
CA LYS A 160 3.37 30.59 14.09
C LYS A 160 2.09 29.94 14.60
N THR A 161 2.05 29.47 15.85
CA THR A 161 0.82 28.93 16.48
C THR A 161 -0.24 30.00 16.74
N SER A 162 0.17 31.26 16.95
CA SER A 162 -0.76 32.39 17.06
C SER A 162 -1.26 32.89 15.69
N PHE A 163 -0.48 32.73 14.61
CA PHE A 163 -0.86 33.17 13.26
C PHE A 163 -1.82 32.21 12.51
N THR A 164 -1.75 30.89 12.74
CA THR A 164 -2.63 29.91 12.08
C THR A 164 -4.03 29.83 12.70
N LYS A 165 -4.27 30.45 13.86
CA LYS A 165 -5.61 30.57 14.46
C LYS A 165 -6.33 31.83 13.97
N GLY A 166 -6.34 32.04 12.65
CA GLY A 166 -7.17 33.04 11.99
C GLY A 166 -8.62 32.56 11.91
N GLY A 167 -9.51 33.12 12.74
CA GLY A 167 -10.95 32.99 12.53
C GLY A 167 -11.83 33.22 13.76
N LYS A 168 -11.38 32.83 14.95
CA LYS A 168 -11.98 33.19 16.24
C LYS A 168 -10.83 33.28 17.22
N ALA A 169 -10.62 34.44 17.83
CA ALA A 169 -9.69 34.57 18.94
C ALA A 169 -9.98 33.42 19.91
N ALA A 170 -8.98 32.55 20.15
CA ALA A 170 -9.09 31.63 21.27
C ALA A 170 -9.47 32.48 22.48
N PRO A 171 -10.49 32.10 23.27
CA PRO A 171 -10.81 32.85 24.47
C PRO A 171 -9.50 32.99 25.26
N LEU A 172 -9.11 34.23 25.55
CA LEU A 172 -7.90 34.49 26.32
C LEU A 172 -7.99 33.62 27.58
N THR A 173 -6.88 33.00 27.96
CA THR A 173 -6.88 32.19 29.18
C THR A 173 -7.34 33.08 30.33
N GLY A 174 -8.09 32.56 31.32
CA GLY A 174 -8.64 33.40 32.39
C GLY A 174 -7.58 34.27 33.08
N ARG A 175 -6.34 33.77 33.15
CA ARG A 175 -5.15 34.51 33.60
C ARG A 175 -4.75 35.66 32.68
N GLU A 176 -4.79 35.47 31.36
CA GLU A 176 -4.59 36.55 30.38
C GLU A 176 -5.73 37.58 30.41
N LEU A 177 -6.97 37.15 30.64
CA LEU A 177 -8.10 38.08 30.78
C LEU A 177 -7.95 38.92 32.05
N PHE A 178 -7.59 38.29 33.17
CA PHE A 178 -7.38 38.93 34.47
C PHE A 178 -6.23 39.96 34.44
N THR A 179 -5.16 39.65 33.72
CA THR A 179 -4.01 40.57 33.59
C THR A 179 -4.30 41.75 32.67
N LYS A 180 -5.13 41.58 31.62
CA LYS A 180 -5.49 42.66 30.68
C LYS A 180 -6.67 43.52 31.15
N GLN A 181 -7.63 42.90 31.83
CA GLN A 181 -8.87 43.54 32.28
C GLN A 181 -9.10 43.26 33.77
N LYS A 182 -8.12 43.58 34.61
CA LYS A 182 -8.21 43.38 36.07
C LYS A 182 -9.44 44.05 36.68
N GLU A 183 -9.84 45.19 36.13
CA GLU A 183 -10.99 45.98 36.59
C GLU A 183 -12.34 45.32 36.35
N LEU A 184 -12.44 44.33 35.45
CA LEU A 184 -13.67 43.54 35.28
C LEU A 184 -13.83 42.44 36.35
N PHE A 185 -12.75 42.11 37.07
CA PHE A 185 -12.71 41.08 38.11
C PHE A 185 -12.65 41.74 39.50
N VAL A 186 -13.65 42.57 39.79
CA VAL A 186 -13.90 43.08 41.13
C VAL A 186 -14.92 42.14 41.76
N ASP A 187 -14.60 41.58 42.93
CA ASP A 187 -15.57 40.82 43.71
C ASP A 187 -16.72 41.78 44.06
N ASP A 188 -17.91 41.51 43.53
CA ASP A 188 -19.11 42.27 43.86
C ASP A 188 -19.37 42.10 45.37
N GLU A 189 -19.55 43.19 46.12
CA GLU A 189 -19.65 43.13 47.60
C GLU A 189 -20.87 42.31 48.07
N ASP A 190 -21.84 42.08 47.17
CA ASP A 190 -23.03 41.25 47.39
C ASP A 190 -22.88 39.79 46.90
N ALA A 191 -21.73 39.38 46.35
CA ALA A 191 -21.53 38.00 45.86
C ALA A 191 -21.58 36.94 46.97
N ASP A 192 -21.29 37.32 48.22
CA ASP A 192 -21.31 36.45 49.40
C ASP A 192 -22.64 36.51 50.19
N THR A 193 -23.57 37.41 49.82
CA THR A 193 -24.84 37.55 50.56
C THR A 193 -25.89 36.52 50.13
N VAL A 194 -25.79 35.99 48.91
CA VAL A 194 -26.69 34.95 48.40
C VAL A 194 -26.13 33.57 48.76
N LYS A 195 -26.53 33.05 49.92
CA LYS A 195 -26.33 31.63 50.25
C LYS A 195 -27.09 30.78 49.24
N TYR A 196 -26.36 30.18 48.30
CA TYR A 196 -26.93 29.26 47.33
C TYR A 196 -27.35 27.97 48.04
N GLU A 197 -28.59 27.93 48.54
CA GLU A 197 -29.19 26.69 49.01
C GLU A 197 -29.46 25.82 47.78
N ARG A 198 -28.56 24.86 47.54
CA ARG A 198 -28.77 23.81 46.55
C ARG A 198 -30.11 23.14 46.83
N GLN A 199 -31.12 23.41 46.00
CA GLN A 199 -32.40 22.75 46.07
C GLN A 199 -32.17 21.24 45.94
N LEU A 200 -32.29 20.51 47.06
CA LEU A 200 -32.33 19.05 47.06
C LEU A 200 -33.68 18.64 46.47
N VAL A 201 -33.73 18.53 45.15
CA VAL A 201 -34.81 17.83 44.47
C VAL A 201 -34.57 16.35 44.76
N TYR A 202 -35.37 15.79 45.68
CA TYR A 202 -35.47 14.33 45.84
C TYR A 202 -36.24 13.79 44.62
N GLU A 203 -35.53 13.67 43.49
CA GLU A 203 -35.94 12.76 42.44
C GLU A 203 -35.45 11.36 42.83
N ASP A 204 -36.41 10.58 43.32
CA ASP A 204 -36.31 9.14 43.55
C ASP A 204 -36.12 8.48 42.17
N SER A 205 -34.87 8.21 41.78
CA SER A 205 -34.55 7.38 40.63
C SER A 205 -33.15 6.80 40.78
N ASP A 206 -33.11 5.49 41.01
CA ASP A 206 -31.92 4.64 40.90
C ASP A 206 -31.21 4.89 39.55
N GLU A 207 -30.03 5.52 39.56
CA GLU A 207 -29.08 5.37 38.47
C GLU A 207 -27.66 5.71 38.89
N GLU A 208 -26.74 4.81 38.56
CA GLU A 208 -25.35 4.76 38.99
C GLU A 208 -24.60 6.08 38.74
N GLU A 209 -24.01 6.64 39.81
CA GLU A 209 -23.06 7.76 39.73
C GLU A 209 -21.75 7.28 39.09
N ASN A 210 -21.73 7.24 37.76
CA ASN A 210 -20.53 6.96 36.98
C ASN A 210 -19.68 8.23 36.88
N GLY A 211 -18.83 8.45 37.89
CA GLY A 211 -17.87 9.55 37.94
C GLY A 211 -16.74 9.37 36.91
N TYR A 212 -16.94 9.86 35.68
CA TYR A 212 -15.88 9.96 34.69
C TYR A 212 -14.97 11.16 35.01
N ALA A 213 -13.94 10.94 35.83
CA ALA A 213 -12.79 11.82 35.84
C ALA A 213 -12.08 11.68 34.48
N THR A 214 -12.23 12.68 33.60
CA THR A 214 -11.59 12.68 32.28
C THR A 214 -10.07 12.74 32.45
N GLU A 215 -9.36 11.66 32.05
CA GLU A 215 -7.90 11.54 32.13
C GLU A 215 -7.11 12.63 31.36
N GLY A 216 -7.79 13.46 30.56
CA GLY A 216 -7.20 14.60 29.85
C GLY A 216 -6.72 15.72 30.77
N GLU A 217 -7.46 16.09 31.82
CA GLU A 217 -7.09 17.25 32.67
C GLU A 217 -5.88 16.99 33.58
N LYS A 218 -5.56 15.72 33.86
CA LYS A 218 -4.37 15.35 34.64
C LYS A 218 -3.10 15.42 33.78
N ASN A 219 -3.17 14.98 32.53
CA ASN A 219 -2.05 15.02 31.60
C ASN A 219 -1.64 16.46 31.26
N ASP A 220 -2.60 17.36 31.02
CA ASP A 220 -2.29 18.76 30.67
C ASP A 220 -1.60 19.52 31.82
N LYS A 221 -1.97 19.23 33.08
CA LYS A 221 -1.35 19.85 34.27
C LYS A 221 0.04 19.28 34.56
N GLU A 222 0.24 17.97 34.38
CA GLU A 222 1.56 17.36 34.53
C GLU A 222 2.55 17.83 33.44
N GLU A 223 2.07 18.04 32.21
CA GLU A 223 2.91 18.55 31.13
C GLU A 223 3.29 20.02 31.35
N GLU A 224 2.37 20.85 31.84
CA GLU A 224 2.67 22.25 32.16
C GLU A 224 3.66 22.36 33.34
N GLN A 225 3.52 21.54 34.38
CA GLN A 225 4.46 21.49 35.51
C GLN A 225 5.87 21.06 35.06
N ARG A 226 5.97 20.00 34.24
CA ARG A 226 7.25 19.56 33.67
C ARG A 226 7.94 20.64 32.84
N GLN A 227 7.17 21.41 32.06
CA GLN A 227 7.71 22.51 31.25
C GLN A 227 8.12 23.73 32.09
N THR A 228 7.58 23.91 33.29
CA THR A 228 8.03 24.95 34.23
C THR A 228 9.30 24.54 34.95
N GLU A 229 9.36 23.30 35.44
CA GLU A 229 10.53 22.76 36.14
C GLU A 229 11.77 22.72 35.24
N GLU A 230 11.61 22.31 33.97
CA GLU A 230 12.71 22.31 32.99
C GLU A 230 13.25 23.72 32.71
N LYS A 231 12.38 24.74 32.71
CA LYS A 231 12.82 26.13 32.51
C LYS A 231 13.59 26.67 33.72
N ASP A 232 13.13 26.35 34.92
CA ASP A 232 13.78 26.79 36.15
C ASP A 232 15.14 26.10 36.31
N GLU A 233 15.26 24.82 35.94
CA GLU A 233 16.53 24.09 35.95
C GLU A 233 17.53 24.67 34.92
N ILE A 234 17.06 25.00 33.71
CA ILE A 234 17.90 25.66 32.69
C ILE A 234 18.37 27.03 33.20
N GLN A 235 17.49 27.80 33.84
CA GLN A 235 17.83 29.12 34.38
C GLN A 235 18.89 29.01 35.49
N GLN A 236 18.71 28.05 36.43
CA GLN A 236 19.69 27.79 37.49
C GLN A 236 21.05 27.33 36.93
N LEU A 237 21.05 26.50 35.88
CA LEU A 237 22.29 26.11 35.20
C LEU A 237 22.98 27.30 34.53
N THR A 238 22.22 28.20 33.89
CA THR A 238 22.79 29.40 33.27
C THR A 238 23.35 30.38 34.31
N ASP A 239 22.65 30.53 35.44
CA ASP A 239 23.10 31.41 36.51
C ASP A 239 24.35 30.84 37.17
N ASN A 240 24.36 29.55 37.52
CA ASN A 240 25.55 28.88 38.07
C ASN A 240 26.77 28.92 37.14
N LEU A 241 26.56 28.79 35.83
CA LEU A 241 27.65 28.89 34.86
C LEU A 241 28.21 30.33 34.79
N ASN A 242 27.35 31.35 34.89
CA ASN A 242 27.76 32.74 34.92
C ASN A 242 28.49 33.10 36.22
N THR A 243 28.12 32.50 37.36
CA THR A 243 28.82 32.71 38.64
C THR A 243 30.19 32.03 38.70
N GLN A 244 30.43 30.97 37.92
CA GLN A 244 31.75 30.33 37.82
C GLN A 244 32.72 31.01 36.85
N LEU A 245 32.25 32.00 36.07
CA LEU A 245 33.04 32.74 35.09
C LEU A 245 33.52 34.12 35.58
N ILE A 246 33.25 34.46 36.85
CA ILE A 246 33.76 35.64 37.56
C ILE A 246 34.81 35.18 38.57
#